data_AF-X1IEY4-F1
#
_entry.id   AF-X1IEY4-F1
#
_cell.length_a   1.000
_cell.length_b   1.000
_cell.length_c   1.000
_cell.angle_alpha   90.00
_cell.angle_beta   90.00
_cell.angle_gamma   90.00
#
_symmetry.space_group_name_H-M   'P 1'
#
loop_
_entity.id
_entity.type
_entity.pdbx_description
1 polymer ?
#
loop_
_entity_poly.entity_id
_entity_poly.type
_entity_poly.pdbx_seq_one_letter_code
_entity_poly.pdbx_strand_id
1 'polypeptide(L)'
;MSKVDLHIHSTVSDGRFSPEAIVGKAAALGLTVIALADHDSVDGIAPSLEAAKAFPQLRVIPCVEISTDMPSGEAHVLGYFIDYTSDELNASLERFRSSRQRRAQGMIARLRDLGIHVDWQRVQEIAGDGSIGRPHIAQAMLEKGYITSIK
;
A
#
# COMPACT_ATOMS: atom_id res chain seq x y z
N MET A 1 22.43 2.91 -19.34
CA MET A 1 21.76 3.51 -18.17
C MET A 1 21.06 2.40 -17.40
N SER A 2 21.21 2.37 -16.08
CA SER A 2 20.39 1.52 -15.21
C SER A 2 18.94 1.97 -15.30
N LYS A 3 18.02 1.05 -15.61
CA LYS A 3 16.57 1.31 -15.50
C LYS A 3 16.13 0.98 -14.09
N VAL A 4 15.46 1.93 -13.44
CA VAL A 4 15.19 1.90 -12.00
C VAL A 4 13.75 2.34 -11.75
N ASP A 5 13.08 1.68 -10.82
CA ASP A 5 11.79 2.11 -10.27
C ASP A 5 11.76 1.88 -8.76
N LEU A 6 11.75 2.96 -7.97
CA LEU A 6 11.92 2.90 -6.51
C LEU A 6 10.61 3.06 -5.74
N HIS A 7 9.46 3.03 -6.41
CA HIS A 7 8.18 3.25 -5.74
C HIS A 7 7.12 2.35 -6.38
N ILE A 8 7.12 1.07 -5.99
CA ILE A 8 6.18 0.07 -6.49
C ILE A 8 5.39 -0.52 -5.34
N HIS A 9 4.06 -0.61 -5.51
CA HIS A 9 3.17 -1.25 -4.54
C HIS A 9 2.78 -2.65 -5.03
N SER A 10 2.62 -3.56 -4.08
CA SER A 10 2.16 -4.92 -4.28
C SER A 10 0.77 -5.13 -3.69
N THR A 11 0.24 -6.33 -3.84
CA THR A 11 -1.02 -6.74 -3.19
C THR A 11 -0.95 -6.76 -1.66
N VAL A 12 0.23 -6.58 -1.06
CA VAL A 12 0.39 -6.39 0.39
C VAL A 12 -0.19 -5.03 0.83
N SER A 13 -0.27 -4.07 -0.08
CA SER A 13 -0.99 -2.81 0.15
C SER A 13 -2.05 -2.58 -0.93
N ASP A 14 -1.90 -1.59 -1.80
CA ASP A 14 -2.91 -1.21 -2.81
C ASP A 14 -2.45 -1.49 -4.27
N GLY A 15 -1.38 -2.26 -4.43
CA GLY A 15 -0.89 -2.73 -5.70
C GLY A 15 -1.72 -3.88 -6.29
N ARG A 16 -1.50 -4.14 -7.58
CA ARG A 16 -2.28 -5.15 -8.35
C ARG A 16 -1.61 -6.52 -8.47
N PHE A 17 -0.31 -6.59 -8.23
CA PHE A 17 0.48 -7.81 -8.45
C PHE A 17 1.15 -8.22 -7.15
N SER A 18 1.31 -9.54 -6.95
CA SER A 18 2.04 -10.05 -5.79
C SER A 18 3.51 -9.58 -5.81
N PRO A 19 4.19 -9.55 -4.66
CA PRO A 19 5.62 -9.21 -4.60
C PRO A 19 6.49 -9.98 -5.60
N GLU A 20 6.27 -11.29 -5.75
CA GLU A 20 7.00 -12.16 -6.66
C GLU A 20 6.67 -11.85 -8.14
N ALA A 21 5.40 -11.59 -8.43
CA ALA A 21 4.96 -11.23 -9.78
C ALA A 21 5.56 -9.89 -10.24
N ILE A 22 5.72 -8.93 -9.31
CA ILE A 22 6.38 -7.65 -9.57
C ILE A 22 7.84 -7.88 -9.98
N VAL A 23 8.58 -8.71 -9.24
CA VAL A 23 9.98 -9.02 -9.55
C VAL A 23 10.12 -9.61 -10.95
N GLY A 24 9.29 -10.61 -11.30
CA GLY A 24 9.31 -11.22 -12.63
C GLY A 24 9.00 -10.22 -13.74
N LYS A 25 8.03 -9.32 -13.53
CA LYS A 25 7.70 -8.25 -14.49
C LYS A 25 8.82 -7.23 -14.63
N ALA A 26 9.40 -6.79 -13.51
CA ALA A 26 10.52 -5.85 -13.51
C ALA A 26 11.71 -6.39 -14.31
N ALA A 27 12.06 -7.66 -14.11
CA ALA A 27 13.12 -8.32 -14.86
C ALA A 27 12.79 -8.39 -16.37
N ALA A 28 11.56 -8.75 -16.73
CA ALA A 28 11.11 -8.81 -18.13
C ALA A 28 11.12 -7.43 -18.82
N LEU A 29 10.89 -6.35 -18.08
CA LEU A 29 10.99 -4.96 -18.56
C LEU A 29 12.44 -4.45 -18.64
N GLY A 30 13.41 -5.24 -18.19
CA GLY A 30 14.82 -4.88 -18.14
C GLY A 30 15.15 -3.84 -17.07
N LEU A 31 14.34 -3.76 -16.00
CA LEU A 31 14.72 -3.02 -14.80
C LEU A 31 15.92 -3.71 -14.13
N THR A 32 16.78 -2.88 -13.55
CA THR A 32 18.03 -3.32 -12.88
C THR A 32 17.98 -3.11 -11.38
N VAL A 33 17.12 -2.18 -10.91
CA VAL A 33 16.90 -1.91 -9.49
C VAL A 33 15.42 -1.60 -9.30
N ILE A 34 14.80 -2.26 -8.32
CA ILE A 34 13.45 -1.92 -7.86
C ILE A 34 13.38 -1.77 -6.33
N ALA A 35 12.37 -1.06 -5.84
CA ALA A 35 11.98 -1.08 -4.44
C ALA A 35 10.48 -1.33 -4.31
N LEU A 36 10.11 -2.31 -3.49
CA LEU A 36 8.71 -2.50 -3.08
C LEU A 36 8.47 -1.58 -1.89
N ALA A 37 7.61 -0.60 -2.06
CA ALA A 37 7.32 0.47 -1.11
C ALA A 37 5.86 0.38 -0.64
N ASP A 38 5.44 -0.80 -0.18
CA ASP A 38 4.06 -1.00 0.25
C ASP A 38 3.67 -0.07 1.41
N HIS A 39 2.41 0.39 1.41
CA HIS A 39 1.89 1.31 2.43
C HIS A 39 1.88 0.68 3.82
N ASP A 40 2.61 1.28 4.74
CA ASP A 40 2.69 0.89 6.14
C ASP A 40 2.93 -0.60 6.35
N SER A 41 3.61 -1.31 5.43
CA SER A 41 3.89 -2.74 5.54
C SER A 41 5.21 -3.11 4.88
N VAL A 42 5.85 -4.14 5.44
CA VAL A 42 7.12 -4.70 4.96
C VAL A 42 6.97 -6.16 4.51
N ASP A 43 5.76 -6.71 4.55
CA ASP A 43 5.52 -8.15 4.34
C ASP A 43 5.83 -8.58 2.89
N GLY A 44 5.85 -7.63 1.95
CA GLY A 44 6.25 -7.88 0.56
C GLY A 44 7.76 -7.99 0.33
N ILE A 45 8.59 -7.59 1.30
CA ILE A 45 10.04 -7.52 1.12
C ILE A 45 10.66 -8.92 1.07
N ALA A 46 10.38 -9.78 2.04
CA ALA A 46 10.93 -11.14 2.06
C ALA A 46 10.59 -11.95 0.79
N PRO A 47 9.32 -12.07 0.34
CA PRO A 47 9.00 -12.80 -0.88
C PRO A 47 9.62 -12.19 -2.14
N SER A 48 9.74 -10.85 -2.22
CA SER A 48 10.39 -10.20 -3.37
C SER A 48 11.90 -10.43 -3.40
N LEU A 49 12.58 -10.41 -2.26
CA LEU A 49 14.00 -10.76 -2.16
C LEU A 49 14.25 -12.22 -2.55
N GLU A 50 13.39 -13.14 -2.12
CA GLU A 50 13.46 -14.55 -2.52
C GLU A 50 13.25 -14.73 -4.02
N ALA A 51 12.21 -14.11 -4.60
CA ALA A 51 11.94 -14.16 -6.03
C ALA A 51 13.09 -13.57 -6.88
N ALA A 52 13.77 -12.54 -6.36
CA ALA A 52 14.87 -11.89 -7.05
C ALA A 52 16.10 -12.79 -7.23
N LYS A 53 16.24 -13.87 -6.45
CA LYS A 53 17.31 -14.87 -6.62
C LYS A 53 17.30 -15.52 -8.02
N ALA A 54 16.15 -15.57 -8.69
CA ALA A 54 16.03 -16.06 -10.06
C ALA A 54 16.51 -15.06 -11.13
N PHE A 55 16.78 -13.80 -10.77
CA PHE A 55 17.11 -12.71 -11.69
C PHE A 55 18.37 -11.95 -11.22
N PRO A 56 19.59 -12.48 -11.45
CA PRO A 56 20.84 -11.92 -10.91
C PRO A 56 21.14 -10.47 -11.30
N GLN A 57 20.55 -9.98 -12.39
CA GLN A 57 20.66 -8.61 -12.90
C GLN A 57 19.71 -7.61 -12.25
N LEU A 58 18.75 -8.08 -11.44
CA LEU A 58 17.73 -7.27 -10.79
C LEU A 58 18.01 -7.20 -9.28
N ARG A 59 18.24 -5.99 -8.78
CA ARG A 59 18.34 -5.74 -7.34
C ARG A 59 17.00 -5.30 -6.79
N VAL A 60 16.56 -5.91 -5.70
CA VAL A 60 15.43 -5.44 -4.90
C VAL A 60 15.97 -4.71 -3.66
N ILE A 61 15.50 -3.49 -3.41
CA ILE A 61 15.83 -2.69 -2.24
C ILE A 61 14.68 -2.84 -1.23
N PRO A 62 14.94 -3.27 0.01
CA PRO A 62 13.97 -3.19 1.11
C PRO A 62 13.47 -1.76 1.28
N CYS A 63 12.16 -1.57 1.18
CA CYS A 63 11.54 -0.26 1.29
C CYS A 63 10.15 -0.35 1.92
N VAL A 64 9.69 0.77 2.48
CA VAL A 64 8.34 0.94 2.99
C VAL A 64 7.88 2.37 2.70
N GLU A 65 6.61 2.55 2.33
CA GLU A 65 6.00 3.87 2.28
C GLU A 65 5.20 4.11 3.56
N ILE A 66 5.72 4.97 4.44
CA ILE A 66 5.12 5.29 5.73
C ILE A 66 4.13 6.42 5.55
N SER A 67 2.93 6.19 6.05
CA SER A 67 1.84 7.15 6.03
C SER A 67 1.92 8.10 7.20
N THR A 68 1.82 9.39 6.92
CA THR A 68 1.90 10.44 7.93
C THR A 68 0.75 11.42 7.79
N ASP A 69 0.08 11.69 8.91
CA ASP A 69 -0.92 12.75 8.99
C ASP A 69 -0.23 14.08 9.33
N MET A 70 -0.60 15.14 8.62
CA MET A 70 -0.14 16.50 8.86
C MET A 70 -1.33 17.44 9.01
N PRO A 71 -1.20 18.60 9.68
CA PRO A 71 -2.29 19.57 9.78
C PRO A 71 -2.86 20.01 8.42
N SER A 72 -2.03 20.01 7.37
CA SER A 72 -2.40 20.37 6.01
C SER A 72 -2.91 19.21 5.14
N GLY A 73 -2.91 17.97 5.63
CA GLY A 73 -3.31 16.80 4.83
C GLY A 73 -2.55 15.53 5.20
N GLU A 74 -2.16 14.76 4.19
CA GLU A 74 -1.40 13.53 4.35
C GLU A 74 -0.07 13.69 3.59
N ALA A 75 1.03 13.20 4.18
CA ALA A 75 2.32 13.03 3.50
C ALA A 75 2.74 11.58 3.61
N HIS A 76 3.48 11.11 2.62
CA HIS A 76 4.06 9.78 2.65
C HIS A 76 5.59 9.89 2.65
N VAL A 77 6.23 9.05 3.46
CA VAL A 77 7.68 9.02 3.64
C VAL A 77 8.21 7.68 3.20
N LEU A 78 9.06 7.67 2.19
CA LEU A 78 9.74 6.46 1.72
C LEU A 78 10.97 6.19 2.60
N GLY A 79 10.98 5.02 3.23
CA GLY A 79 12.15 4.49 3.93
C GLY A 79 12.86 3.46 3.05
N TYR A 80 14.10 3.70 2.66
CA TYR A 80 14.91 2.76 1.85
C TYR A 80 15.99 2.10 2.70
N PHE A 81 16.41 0.89 2.30
CA PHE A 81 17.43 0.11 3.00
C PHE A 81 17.12 -0.11 4.48
N ILE A 82 15.83 -0.25 4.78
CA ILE A 82 15.34 -0.50 6.14
C ILE A 82 15.69 -1.92 6.59
N ASP A 83 15.89 -2.08 7.89
CA ASP A 83 15.82 -3.39 8.52
C ASP A 83 14.34 -3.79 8.68
N TYR A 84 13.84 -4.54 7.70
CA TYR A 84 12.45 -4.99 7.66
C TYR A 84 12.14 -6.12 8.67
N THR A 85 13.16 -6.64 9.36
CA THR A 85 13.00 -7.60 10.46
C THR A 85 12.95 -6.94 11.83
N SER A 86 13.08 -5.62 11.90
CA SER A 86 13.00 -4.85 13.15
C SER A 86 11.61 -4.93 13.78
N ASP A 87 11.54 -5.43 15.01
CA ASP A 87 10.30 -5.47 15.80
C ASP A 87 9.74 -4.07 16.08
N GLU A 88 10.62 -3.08 16.31
CA GLU A 88 10.22 -1.70 16.57
C GLU A 88 9.55 -1.07 15.34
N LEU A 89 10.13 -1.29 14.16
CA LEU A 89 9.54 -0.84 12.91
C LEU A 89 8.18 -1.52 12.70
N ASN A 90 8.12 -2.85 12.78
CA ASN A 90 6.89 -3.60 12.59
C ASN A 90 5.77 -3.17 13.56
N ALA A 91 6.09 -2.97 14.83
CA ALA A 91 5.15 -2.45 15.82
C ALA A 91 4.66 -1.03 15.48
N SER A 92 5.52 -0.19 14.90
CA SER A 92 5.17 1.17 14.48
C SER A 92 4.25 1.17 13.26
N LEU A 93 4.58 0.35 12.25
CA LEU A 93 3.76 0.16 11.06
C LEU A 93 2.36 -0.37 11.40
N GLU A 94 2.26 -1.33 12.33
CA GLU A 94 0.96 -1.83 12.83
C GLU A 94 0.13 -0.72 13.47
N ARG A 95 0.75 0.16 14.27
CA ARG A 95 0.05 1.33 14.85
C ARG A 95 -0.47 2.27 13.76
N PHE A 96 0.28 2.48 12.69
CA PHE A 96 -0.13 3.33 11.57
C PHE A 96 -1.31 2.72 10.81
N ARG A 97 -1.25 1.43 10.46
CA ARG A 97 -2.37 0.69 9.86
C ARG A 97 -3.63 0.78 10.71
N SER A 98 -3.51 0.52 12.02
CA SER A 98 -4.60 0.64 12.98
C SER A 98 -5.19 2.07 13.05
N SER A 99 -4.34 3.10 13.00
CA SER A 99 -4.79 4.50 12.96
C SER A 99 -5.61 4.82 11.71
N ARG A 100 -5.14 4.31 10.56
CA ARG A 100 -5.77 4.48 9.26
C ARG A 100 -7.16 3.84 9.22
N GLN A 101 -7.32 2.65 9.79
CA GLN A 101 -8.62 1.98 9.94
C GLN A 101 -9.59 2.81 10.80
N ARG A 102 -9.14 3.32 11.96
CA ARG A 102 -9.98 4.18 12.82
C ARG A 102 -10.41 5.46 12.08
N ARG A 103 -9.50 6.06 11.31
CA ARG A 103 -9.82 7.24 10.48
C ARG A 103 -10.86 6.90 9.42
N ALA A 104 -10.73 5.77 8.73
CA ALA A 104 -11.68 5.30 7.74
C ALA A 104 -13.09 5.09 8.33
N GLN A 105 -13.18 4.44 9.49
CA GLN A 105 -14.43 4.29 10.24
C GLN A 105 -15.05 5.64 10.63
N GLY A 106 -14.22 6.59 11.10
CA GLY A 106 -14.65 7.95 11.40
C GLY A 106 -15.18 8.71 10.16
N MET A 107 -14.56 8.52 9.00
CA MET A 107 -15.06 9.09 7.74
C MET A 107 -16.42 8.50 7.36
N ILE A 108 -16.60 7.18 7.47
CA ILE A 108 -17.88 6.51 7.19
C ILE A 108 -18.97 7.00 8.14
N ALA A 109 -18.66 7.17 9.44
CA ALA A 109 -19.60 7.72 10.40
C ALA A 109 -20.07 9.13 10.01
N ARG A 110 -19.14 10.00 9.59
CA ARG A 110 -19.48 11.36 9.11
C ARG A 110 -20.29 11.33 7.81
N LEU A 111 -19.98 10.43 6.89
CA LEU A 111 -20.76 10.25 5.65
C LEU A 111 -22.20 9.83 5.96
N ARG A 112 -22.40 8.94 6.94
CA ARG A 112 -23.72 8.53 7.40
C ARG A 112 -24.53 9.72 7.92
N ASP A 113 -23.91 10.61 8.69
CA ASP A 113 -24.57 11.83 9.19
C ASP A 113 -25.00 12.78 8.06
N LEU A 114 -24.39 12.66 6.88
CA LEU A 114 -24.77 13.35 5.63
C LEU A 114 -25.77 12.56 4.76
N GLY A 115 -26.29 11.42 5.25
CA GLY A 115 -27.21 10.54 4.51
C GLY A 115 -26.53 9.57 3.54
N ILE A 116 -25.19 9.55 3.47
CA ILE A 116 -24.41 8.66 2.61
C ILE A 116 -24.04 7.40 3.40
N HIS A 117 -24.66 6.28 3.05
CA HIS A 117 -24.51 5.03 3.80
C HIS A 117 -23.49 4.11 3.12
N VAL A 118 -22.24 4.16 3.58
CA VAL A 118 -21.16 3.26 3.14
C VAL A 118 -21.04 2.10 4.14
N ASP A 119 -21.00 0.87 3.63
CA ASP A 119 -20.83 -0.31 4.48
C ASP A 119 -19.34 -0.52 4.79
N TRP A 120 -19.00 -0.64 6.07
CA TRP A 120 -17.63 -0.93 6.51
C TRP A 120 -17.12 -2.26 5.96
N GLN A 121 -17.95 -3.31 5.99
CA GLN A 121 -17.55 -4.63 5.51
C GLN A 121 -17.19 -4.55 4.02
N ARG A 122 -17.99 -3.83 3.23
CA ARG A 122 -17.70 -3.66 1.81
C ARG A 122 -16.40 -2.89 1.56
N VAL A 123 -16.10 -1.88 2.38
CA VAL A 123 -14.82 -1.16 2.30
C VAL A 123 -13.64 -2.08 2.63
N GLN A 124 -13.79 -2.98 3.60
CA GLN A 124 -12.77 -3.99 3.90
C GLN A 124 -12.57 -4.98 2.74
N GLU A 125 -13.66 -5.45 2.12
CA GLU A 125 -13.58 -6.34 0.95
C GLU A 125 -12.88 -5.68 -0.23
N ILE A 126 -13.14 -4.38 -0.48
CA ILE A 126 -12.48 -3.63 -1.56
C ILE A 126 -10.98 -3.46 -1.26
N ALA A 127 -10.60 -3.27 0.00
CA ALA A 127 -9.20 -3.18 0.41
C ALA A 127 -8.48 -4.54 0.39
N GLY A 128 -9.21 -5.64 0.56
CA GLY A 128 -8.63 -6.99 0.65
C GLY A 128 -7.65 -7.09 1.82
N ASP A 129 -6.48 -7.67 1.55
CA ASP A 129 -5.37 -7.76 2.50
C ASP A 129 -4.57 -6.44 2.60
N GLY A 130 -4.94 -5.43 1.81
CA GLY A 130 -4.29 -4.13 1.71
C GLY A 130 -4.68 -3.13 2.80
N SER A 131 -3.96 -2.01 2.82
CA SER A 131 -4.19 -0.91 3.78
C SER A 131 -5.42 -0.08 3.41
N ILE A 132 -6.43 -0.04 4.29
CA ILE A 132 -7.69 0.71 4.08
C ILE A 132 -7.39 2.22 3.97
N GLY A 133 -7.98 2.87 2.99
CA GLY A 133 -7.77 4.29 2.69
C GLY A 133 -8.96 4.93 1.99
N ARG A 134 -8.85 6.23 1.71
CA ARG A 134 -9.90 7.01 1.02
C ARG A 134 -10.33 6.42 -0.34
N PRO A 135 -9.43 5.87 -1.17
CA PRO A 135 -9.82 5.25 -2.44
C PRO A 135 -10.85 4.12 -2.28
N HIS A 136 -10.71 3.30 -1.23
CA HIS A 136 -11.62 2.19 -0.95
C HIS A 136 -13.02 2.68 -0.53
N ILE A 137 -13.08 3.75 0.26
CA ILE A 137 -14.37 4.41 0.61
C ILE A 137 -14.99 5.03 -0.64
N ALA A 138 -14.20 5.72 -1.47
CA ALA A 138 -14.68 6.30 -2.72
C ALA A 138 -15.21 5.23 -3.68
N GLN A 139 -14.54 4.08 -3.78
CA GLN A 139 -15.00 2.94 -4.55
C GLN A 139 -16.33 2.39 -4.03
N ALA A 140 -16.49 2.24 -2.71
CA ALA A 140 -17.78 1.84 -2.12
C ALA A 140 -18.89 2.89 -2.37
N MET A 141 -18.56 4.18 -2.40
CA MET A 141 -19.49 5.25 -2.75
C MET A 141 -19.89 5.20 -4.23
N LEU A 142 -18.95 4.89 -5.12
CA LEU A 142 -19.18 4.72 -6.55
C LEU A 142 -20.11 3.53 -6.82
N GLU A 143 -19.86 2.38 -6.18
CA GLU A 143 -20.71 1.18 -6.30
C GLU A 143 -22.16 1.44 -5.87
N LYS A 144 -22.37 2.33 -4.90
CA LYS A 144 -23.70 2.75 -4.43
C LYS A 144 -24.32 3.90 -5.23
N GLY A 145 -23.61 4.44 -6.22
CA GLY A 145 -24.10 5.54 -7.06
C GLY A 145 -24.12 6.91 -6.37
N TYR A 146 -23.45 7.08 -5.23
CA TYR A 146 -23.33 8.39 -4.57
C TYR A 146 -22.42 9.35 -5.33
N ILE A 147 -21.51 8.81 -6.14
CA ILE A 147 -20.61 9.54 -7.04
C ILE A 147 -20.57 8.85 -8.40
N THR A 148 -20.11 9.54 -9.43
CA THR A 148 -20.04 9.01 -10.80
C THR A 148 -18.63 8.71 -11.30
N SER A 149 -17.61 9.15 -10.57
CA SER A 149 -16.20 8.94 -10.92
C SER A 149 -15.29 9.10 -9.71
N ILE A 150 -14.15 8.42 -9.73
CA ILE A 150 -13.03 8.61 -8.80
C ILE A 150 -11.93 9.33 -9.58
N LYS A 151 -11.33 10.36 -8.98
CA LYS A 151 -10.20 11.09 -9.57
C LYS A 151 -8.88 10.51 -9.09
#